data_AF-A0A958RKA6-F1
#
_entry.id   AF-A0A958RKA6-F1
#
_cell.length_a   1.000
_cell.length_b   1.000
_cell.length_c   1.000
_cell.angle_alpha   90.00
_cell.angle_beta   90.00
_cell.angle_gamma   90.00
#
_symmetry.space_group_name_H-M   'P 1'
#
loop_
_entity.id
_entity.type
_entity.pdbx_description
1 polymer ?
#
loop_
_entity_poly.entity_id
_entity_poly.type
_entity_poly.pdbx_seq_one_letter_code
_entity_poly.pdbx_strand_id
1 'polypeptide(L)'
;KIHCSKTFAEAMKEREVLASYGGGCHQKIGVSYLHRDYGRVFFLRGKTDQGEELRVMNLEGKKLAKKWLSSKERMFPVPPGVSKWYGRVGLDVGPCSEDRCLWVARAEAFPESWEGKKFPLVWTSGLKSWRGLASRGLWVNGCAESMGEHEDSRVETMLGRPPNWLKLTHEGGYDEGSMEVMATYRLQEAPEPPDIRGKTHFYWMSGSSFTRARELYPEIIDQAVHACGPGNTFRLLQKMLPSDRLELFLNYEDWCRVTTEGEK
;
A
#
# COMPACT_ATOMS: atom_id res chain seq x y z
N LYS A 1 28.55 19.90 -3.12
CA LYS A 1 29.02 18.52 -2.78
C LYS A 1 28.01 17.55 -3.38
N ILE A 2 28.42 16.68 -4.32
CA ILE A 2 27.49 15.83 -5.11
C ILE A 2 27.16 14.50 -4.39
N HIS A 3 28.08 14.02 -3.54
CA HIS A 3 27.93 12.76 -2.82
C HIS A 3 26.84 12.83 -1.72
N CYS A 4 25.91 11.88 -1.75
CA CYS A 4 24.97 11.58 -0.68
C CYS A 4 25.35 10.24 -0.02
N SER A 5 25.73 10.27 1.25
CA SER A 5 26.19 9.08 1.98
C SER A 5 25.12 8.00 2.12
N LYS A 6 23.87 8.41 2.34
CA LYS A 6 22.71 7.50 2.40
C LYS A 6 22.53 6.77 1.07
N THR A 7 22.46 7.50 -0.04
CA THR A 7 22.33 6.92 -1.39
C THR A 7 23.49 6.01 -1.73
N PHE A 8 24.71 6.38 -1.35
CA PHE A 8 25.89 5.54 -1.57
C PHE A 8 25.81 4.21 -0.81
N ALA A 9 25.41 4.22 0.46
CA ALA A 9 25.26 3.01 1.25
C ALA A 9 24.22 2.04 0.67
N GLU A 10 23.06 2.55 0.27
CA GLU A 10 22.02 1.72 -0.35
C GLU A 10 22.48 1.17 -1.71
N ALA A 11 23.09 2.00 -2.57
CA ALA A 11 23.62 1.56 -3.86
C ALA A 11 24.73 0.50 -3.72
N MET A 12 25.57 0.58 -2.67
CA MET A 12 26.58 -0.45 -2.41
C MET A 12 25.95 -1.79 -2.06
N LYS A 13 24.90 -1.80 -1.22
CA LYS A 13 24.14 -3.02 -0.93
C LYS A 13 23.46 -3.61 -2.17
N GLU A 14 22.87 -2.76 -3.02
CA GLU A 14 22.27 -3.20 -4.29
C GLU A 14 23.31 -3.89 -5.17
N ARG A 15 24.52 -3.33 -5.26
CA ARG A 15 25.64 -3.91 -6.02
C ARG A 15 26.14 -5.22 -5.43
N GLU A 16 26.23 -5.34 -4.11
CA GLU A 16 26.61 -6.58 -3.43
C GLU A 16 25.61 -7.71 -3.74
N VAL A 17 24.31 -7.44 -3.67
CA VAL A 17 23.27 -8.42 -4.02
C VAL A 17 23.38 -8.83 -5.49
N LEU A 18 23.47 -7.86 -6.41
CA LEU A 18 23.63 -8.15 -7.85
C LEU A 18 24.90 -8.95 -8.15
N ALA A 19 26.02 -8.65 -7.49
CA ALA A 19 27.26 -9.39 -7.66
C ALA A 19 27.13 -10.86 -7.24
N SER A 20 26.29 -11.17 -6.24
CA SER A 20 26.05 -12.57 -5.83
C SER A 20 25.36 -13.41 -6.92
N TYR A 21 24.71 -12.78 -7.90
CA TYR A 21 24.12 -13.43 -9.07
C TYR A 21 25.06 -13.44 -10.30
N GLY A 22 26.30 -12.97 -10.18
CA GLY A 22 27.27 -12.88 -11.29
C GLY A 22 27.48 -11.48 -11.85
N GLY A 23 26.64 -10.50 -11.47
CA GLY A 23 26.73 -9.11 -11.87
C GLY A 23 26.56 -8.81 -13.37
N GLY A 24 26.60 -7.53 -13.72
CA GLY A 24 26.54 -7.04 -15.10
C GLY A 24 25.16 -6.55 -15.56
N CYS A 25 25.16 -5.70 -16.58
CA CYS A 25 23.95 -5.01 -17.07
C CYS A 25 22.99 -5.90 -17.86
N HIS A 26 23.40 -7.12 -18.23
CA HIS A 26 22.59 -8.06 -19.01
C HIS A 26 21.63 -8.90 -18.15
N GLN A 27 21.78 -8.82 -16.82
CA GLN A 27 20.95 -9.58 -15.89
C GLN A 27 19.50 -9.07 -15.90
N LYS A 28 18.56 -10.00 -15.79
CA LYS A 28 17.12 -9.70 -15.69
C LYS A 28 16.68 -9.55 -14.23
N ILE A 29 17.54 -8.95 -13.41
CA ILE A 29 17.38 -8.81 -11.96
C ILE A 29 17.38 -7.32 -11.60
N GLY A 30 16.35 -6.90 -10.88
CA GLY A 30 16.25 -5.60 -10.24
C GLY A 30 16.40 -5.74 -8.73
N VAL A 31 17.26 -4.92 -8.15
CA VAL A 31 17.47 -4.80 -6.71
C VAL A 31 17.22 -3.35 -6.31
N SER A 32 16.52 -3.15 -5.20
CA SER A 32 16.35 -1.81 -4.64
C SER A 32 16.33 -1.84 -3.13
N TYR A 33 17.03 -0.90 -2.52
CA TYR A 33 16.97 -0.64 -1.09
C TYR A 33 16.42 0.75 -0.80
N LEU A 34 15.33 0.81 -0.02
CA LEU A 34 14.61 2.03 0.27
C LEU A 34 14.66 2.37 1.77
N HIS A 35 15.32 3.49 2.05
CA HIS A 35 15.33 4.24 3.31
C HIS A 35 13.95 4.72 3.78
N ARG A 36 13.30 4.17 4.80
CA ARG A 36 12.03 4.72 5.37
C ARG A 36 12.07 4.83 6.89
N ASP A 37 11.17 5.64 7.45
CA ASP A 37 11.09 5.87 8.91
C ASP A 37 10.75 4.59 9.69
N TYR A 38 10.08 3.64 9.05
CA TYR A 38 9.71 2.34 9.61
C TYR A 38 10.73 1.23 9.32
N GLY A 39 11.88 1.56 8.72
CA GLY A 39 12.97 0.62 8.44
C GLY A 39 13.42 0.65 6.98
N ARG A 40 14.34 -0.27 6.64
CA ARG A 40 14.85 -0.39 5.27
C ARG A 40 14.04 -1.44 4.50
N VAL A 41 13.40 -1.03 3.42
CA VAL A 41 12.66 -1.93 2.55
C VAL A 41 13.59 -2.46 1.46
N PHE A 42 13.65 -3.78 1.32
CA PHE A 42 14.41 -4.48 0.30
C PHE A 42 13.48 -5.08 -0.74
N PHE A 43 13.78 -4.82 -2.02
CA PHE A 43 13.13 -5.45 -3.15
C PHE A 43 14.16 -6.22 -3.97
N LEU A 44 13.82 -7.45 -4.33
CA LEU A 44 14.51 -8.25 -5.34
C LEU A 44 13.45 -8.87 -6.26
N ARG A 45 13.54 -8.51 -7.54
CA ARG A 45 12.60 -8.93 -8.57
C ARG A 45 13.37 -9.32 -9.81
N GLY A 46 12.98 -10.39 -10.47
CA GLY A 46 13.60 -10.75 -11.73
C GLY A 46 13.60 -12.22 -12.02
N LYS A 47 14.47 -12.62 -12.96
CA LYS A 47 14.70 -14.01 -13.31
C LYS A 47 16.19 -14.27 -13.40
N THR A 48 16.68 -15.32 -12.74
CA THR A 48 18.08 -15.73 -12.85
C THR A 48 18.38 -16.35 -14.22
N ASP A 49 19.66 -16.53 -14.55
CA ASP A 49 20.08 -17.18 -15.79
C ASP A 49 19.64 -18.65 -15.86
N GLN A 50 19.52 -19.31 -14.70
CA GLN A 50 18.98 -20.66 -14.58
C GLN A 50 17.44 -20.69 -14.68
N GLY A 51 16.81 -19.52 -14.77
CA GLY A 51 15.38 -19.37 -14.95
C GLY A 51 14.55 -19.35 -13.67
N GLU A 52 15.18 -19.21 -12.50
CA GLU A 52 14.49 -19.06 -11.21
C GLU A 52 13.82 -17.68 -11.13
N GLU A 53 12.56 -17.65 -10.70
CA GLU A 53 11.83 -16.40 -10.49
C GLU A 53 12.17 -15.80 -9.11
N LEU A 54 12.72 -14.60 -9.11
CA LEU A 54 13.01 -13.85 -7.89
C LEU A 54 11.84 -12.92 -7.58
N ARG A 55 11.23 -13.13 -6.41
CA ARG A 55 10.13 -12.31 -5.92
C ARG A 55 10.21 -12.05 -4.42
N VAL A 56 11.24 -11.34 -3.99
CA VAL A 56 11.44 -10.98 -2.59
C VAL A 56 11.05 -9.53 -2.31
N MET A 57 10.40 -9.34 -1.17
CA MET A 57 10.15 -8.04 -0.56
C MET A 57 10.25 -8.22 0.95
N ASN A 58 11.10 -7.44 1.62
CA ASN A 58 11.30 -7.58 3.06
C ASN A 58 11.58 -6.24 3.74
N LEU A 59 11.22 -6.14 5.02
CA LEU A 59 11.59 -5.02 5.89
C LEU A 59 12.76 -5.45 6.78
N GLU A 60 13.97 -4.97 6.47
CA GLU A 60 15.18 -5.37 7.20
C GLU A 60 15.15 -4.93 8.66
N GLY A 61 15.75 -5.75 9.53
CA GLY A 61 16.06 -5.38 10.92
C GLY A 61 14.88 -5.46 11.88
N LYS A 62 13.72 -5.93 11.41
CA LYS A 62 12.59 -6.25 12.27
C LYS A 62 12.82 -7.61 12.92
N LYS A 63 12.56 -7.70 14.23
CA LYS A 63 12.43 -8.96 14.97
C LYS A 63 11.05 -9.01 15.60
N LEU A 64 10.15 -9.80 15.03
CA LEU A 64 8.80 -9.94 15.54
C LEU A 64 8.76 -10.81 16.81
N ALA A 65 8.12 -10.26 17.84
CA ALA A 65 7.79 -11.01 19.05
C ALA A 65 6.82 -12.17 18.75
N LYS A 66 6.89 -13.26 19.55
CA LYS A 66 6.04 -14.44 19.40
C LYS A 66 4.53 -14.15 19.38
N LYS A 67 4.08 -13.06 20.03
CA LYS A 67 2.68 -12.64 20.04
C LYS A 67 2.12 -12.29 18.66
N TRP A 68 2.98 -12.06 17.66
CA TRP A 68 2.61 -11.77 16.29
C TRP A 68 2.50 -13.02 15.41
N LEU A 69 2.76 -14.20 15.98
CA LEU A 69 2.66 -15.49 15.31
C LEU A 69 1.31 -16.14 15.60
N SER A 70 0.68 -16.71 14.57
CA SER A 70 -0.61 -17.38 14.70
C SER A 70 -0.87 -18.40 13.60
N SER A 71 -1.89 -19.22 13.83
CA SER A 71 -2.44 -20.09 12.80
C SER A 71 -3.44 -19.33 11.92
N LYS A 72 -3.65 -19.80 10.68
CA LYS A 72 -4.55 -19.16 9.71
C LYS A 72 -5.98 -19.06 10.21
N GLU A 73 -6.41 -19.97 11.08
CA GLU A 73 -7.76 -20.01 11.66
C GLU A 73 -8.00 -18.83 12.61
N ARG A 74 -6.95 -18.29 13.24
CA ARG A 74 -7.02 -17.14 14.15
C ARG A 74 -6.74 -15.80 13.46
N MET A 75 -6.36 -15.86 12.19
CA MET A 75 -6.06 -14.69 11.36
C MET A 75 -7.29 -14.23 10.58
N PHE A 76 -7.40 -12.92 10.39
CA PHE A 76 -8.38 -12.31 9.53
C PHE A 76 -7.80 -11.08 8.80
N PRO A 77 -8.08 -10.88 7.51
CA PRO A 77 -8.79 -11.80 6.62
C PRO A 77 -7.86 -12.92 6.13
N VAL A 78 -8.37 -14.13 5.94
CA VAL A 78 -7.69 -15.20 5.18
C VAL A 78 -8.78 -16.01 4.47
N PRO A 79 -8.91 -15.97 3.12
CA PRO A 79 -8.19 -15.14 2.14
C PRO A 79 -8.59 -13.65 2.21
N PRO A 80 -7.85 -12.71 1.57
CA PRO A 80 -8.10 -11.27 1.72
C PRO A 80 -9.49 -10.84 1.22
N GLY A 81 -10.06 -11.60 0.28
CA GLY A 81 -11.39 -11.36 -0.27
C GLY A 81 -12.56 -11.51 0.70
N VAL A 82 -12.35 -12.08 1.91
CA VAL A 82 -13.40 -12.16 2.94
C VAL A 82 -13.56 -10.86 3.73
N SER A 83 -12.65 -9.89 3.59
CA SER A 83 -12.75 -8.58 4.23
C SER A 83 -13.70 -7.65 3.48
N LYS A 84 -15.00 -7.97 3.52
CA LYS A 84 -16.08 -7.23 2.84
C LYS A 84 -16.95 -6.46 3.82
N TRP A 85 -16.37 -5.44 4.46
CA TRP A 85 -17.09 -4.55 5.39
C TRP A 85 -18.02 -3.56 4.71
N TYR A 86 -17.72 -3.21 3.45
CA TYR A 86 -18.43 -2.19 2.70
C TYR A 86 -18.61 -2.57 1.22
N GLY A 87 -19.78 -2.25 0.68
CA GLY A 87 -19.99 -1.98 -0.73
C GLY A 87 -19.55 -0.56 -1.11
N ARG A 88 -19.54 -0.26 -2.41
CA ARG A 88 -19.20 1.06 -2.94
C ARG A 88 -20.31 1.52 -3.86
N VAL A 89 -20.69 2.78 -3.71
CA VAL A 89 -21.66 3.45 -4.59
C VAL A 89 -20.98 4.67 -5.18
N GLY A 90 -20.87 4.74 -6.51
CA GLY A 90 -20.31 5.90 -7.20
C GLY A 90 -21.10 7.16 -6.90
N LEU A 91 -20.41 8.30 -6.84
CA LEU A 91 -21.03 9.62 -6.76
C LEU A 91 -21.05 10.25 -8.14
N ASP A 92 -22.08 11.04 -8.43
CA ASP A 92 -22.09 11.89 -9.62
C ASP A 92 -21.13 13.06 -9.38
N VAL A 93 -20.00 13.04 -10.06
CA VAL A 93 -18.97 14.07 -9.96
C VAL A 93 -18.88 14.85 -11.26
N GLY A 94 -18.91 16.17 -11.12
CA GLY A 94 -18.75 17.10 -12.25
C GLY A 94 -17.40 16.95 -12.95
N PRO A 95 -17.19 17.71 -14.05
CA PRO A 95 -15.92 17.69 -14.75
C PRO A 95 -14.79 18.18 -13.84
N CYS A 96 -13.63 17.51 -13.92
CA CYS A 96 -12.38 18.04 -13.39
C CYS A 96 -11.61 18.75 -14.51
N SER A 97 -10.88 19.80 -14.13
CA SER A 97 -9.97 20.50 -15.03
C SER A 97 -8.84 19.57 -15.48
N GLU A 98 -8.60 19.53 -16.78
CA GLU A 98 -7.58 18.67 -17.38
C GLU A 98 -6.14 19.11 -17.06
N ASP A 99 -5.95 20.28 -16.44
CA ASP A 99 -4.62 20.73 -16.00
C ASP A 99 -4.17 20.07 -14.68
N ARG A 100 -5.05 19.32 -14.00
CA ARG A 100 -4.82 18.67 -12.70
C ARG A 100 -4.02 17.37 -12.83
N CYS A 101 -3.09 17.16 -11.91
CA CYS A 101 -2.46 15.86 -11.69
C CYS A 101 -3.36 15.01 -10.79
N LEU A 102 -3.61 13.75 -11.12
CA LEU A 102 -4.49 12.88 -10.35
C LEU A 102 -3.72 11.95 -9.42
N TRP A 103 -4.14 11.90 -8.16
CA TRP A 103 -3.77 10.84 -7.23
C TRP A 103 -4.97 9.94 -6.99
N VAL A 104 -4.92 8.69 -7.46
CA VAL A 104 -6.06 7.78 -7.44
C VAL A 104 -5.86 6.71 -6.36
N ALA A 105 -6.63 6.82 -5.28
CA ALA A 105 -6.48 5.96 -4.10
C ALA A 105 -6.86 4.49 -4.39
N ARG A 106 -7.80 4.26 -5.30
CA ARG A 106 -8.21 2.95 -5.83
C ARG A 106 -8.74 3.09 -7.25
N ALA A 107 -8.62 2.06 -8.08
CA ALA A 107 -9.06 2.14 -9.48
C ALA A 107 -10.54 2.56 -9.63
N GLU A 108 -11.40 2.12 -8.71
CA GLU A 108 -12.83 2.46 -8.65
C GLU A 108 -13.09 3.92 -8.28
N ALA A 109 -12.07 4.64 -7.78
CA ALA A 109 -12.18 6.06 -7.49
C ALA A 109 -12.10 6.92 -8.76
N PHE A 110 -11.65 6.37 -9.90
CA PHE A 110 -11.65 7.11 -11.16
C PHE A 110 -13.05 7.02 -11.82
N PRO A 111 -13.77 8.14 -12.00
CA PRO A 111 -15.13 8.14 -12.54
C PRO A 111 -15.20 7.56 -13.95
N GLU A 112 -16.24 6.76 -14.23
CA GLU A 112 -16.52 6.27 -15.60
C GLU A 112 -16.83 7.41 -16.57
N SER A 113 -17.47 8.48 -16.07
CA SER A 113 -17.74 9.69 -16.86
C SER A 113 -16.49 10.44 -17.33
N TRP A 114 -15.29 10.07 -16.84
CA TRP A 114 -14.02 10.67 -17.24
C TRP A 114 -13.20 9.76 -18.16
N GLU A 115 -13.75 8.64 -18.62
CA GLU A 115 -13.06 7.76 -19.56
C GLU A 115 -12.69 8.49 -20.86
N GLY A 116 -11.48 8.21 -21.36
CA GLY A 116 -10.90 8.89 -22.52
C GLY A 116 -10.28 10.27 -22.24
N LYS A 117 -10.49 10.86 -21.05
CA LYS A 117 -9.82 12.11 -20.68
C LYS A 117 -8.33 11.92 -20.47
N LYS A 118 -7.58 12.99 -20.73
CA LYS A 118 -6.13 13.04 -20.52
C LYS A 118 -5.82 13.97 -19.36
N PHE A 119 -4.88 13.54 -18.52
CA PHE A 119 -4.36 14.32 -17.41
C PHE A 119 -2.84 14.39 -17.54
N PRO A 120 -2.19 15.49 -17.12
CA PRO A 120 -0.73 15.65 -17.16
C PRO A 120 0.00 14.52 -16.44
N LEU A 121 -0.58 14.04 -15.35
CA LEU A 121 0.00 12.97 -14.55
C LEU A 121 -1.12 12.20 -13.83
N VAL A 122 -1.06 10.87 -13.90
CA VAL A 122 -1.91 9.99 -13.09
C VAL A 122 -1.01 9.11 -12.23
N TRP A 123 -1.17 9.22 -10.93
CA TRP A 123 -0.46 8.45 -9.93
C TRP A 123 -1.45 7.64 -9.10
N THR A 124 -1.07 6.43 -8.70
CA THR A 124 -1.97 5.56 -7.93
C THR A 124 -1.35 5.12 -6.60
N SER A 125 -2.20 4.64 -5.69
CA SER A 125 -1.75 4.09 -4.40
C SER A 125 -0.87 2.84 -4.52
N GLY A 126 -0.93 2.11 -5.63
CA GLY A 126 -0.14 0.90 -5.84
C GLY A 126 -0.48 0.17 -7.14
N LEU A 127 0.29 -0.88 -7.44
CA LEU A 127 0.24 -1.58 -8.73
C LEU A 127 -1.12 -2.18 -9.10
N LYS A 128 -1.93 -2.61 -8.11
CA LYS A 128 -3.28 -3.12 -8.38
C LYS A 128 -4.19 -2.02 -8.95
N SER A 129 -4.15 -0.84 -8.34
CA SER A 129 -4.89 0.33 -8.80
C SER A 129 -4.39 0.80 -10.17
N TRP A 130 -3.06 0.84 -10.37
CA TRP A 130 -2.45 1.13 -11.67
C TRP A 130 -3.02 0.20 -12.75
N ARG A 131 -2.90 -1.12 -12.58
CA ARG A 131 -3.37 -2.09 -13.57
C ARG A 131 -4.85 -1.94 -13.87
N GLY A 132 -5.68 -1.72 -12.86
CA GLY A 132 -7.12 -1.51 -13.03
C GLY A 132 -7.47 -0.26 -13.84
N LEU A 133 -6.72 0.83 -13.68
CA LEU A 133 -6.90 2.04 -14.50
C LEU A 133 -6.34 1.88 -15.91
N ALA A 134 -5.18 1.24 -16.04
CA ALA A 134 -4.56 0.96 -17.33
C ALA A 134 -5.44 0.05 -18.21
N SER A 135 -6.12 -0.94 -17.61
CA SER A 135 -7.08 -1.79 -18.34
C SER A 135 -8.32 -1.02 -18.82
N ARG A 136 -8.60 0.16 -18.25
CA ARG A 136 -9.65 1.09 -18.69
C ARG A 136 -9.14 2.11 -19.72
N GLY A 137 -7.92 1.93 -20.24
CA GLY A 137 -7.33 2.81 -21.25
C GLY A 137 -6.70 4.10 -20.70
N LEU A 138 -6.62 4.27 -19.38
CA LEU A 138 -5.97 5.43 -18.78
C LEU A 138 -4.45 5.25 -18.74
N TRP A 139 -3.70 6.24 -19.23
CA TRP A 139 -2.25 6.25 -19.10
C TRP A 139 -1.85 6.62 -17.66
N VAL A 140 -1.44 5.62 -16.89
CA VAL A 140 -0.94 5.80 -15.52
C VAL A 140 0.57 5.95 -15.55
N ASN A 141 1.08 7.01 -14.93
CA ASN A 141 2.50 7.37 -14.96
C ASN A 141 3.31 6.76 -13.81
N GLY A 142 2.65 6.41 -12.70
CA GLY A 142 3.34 5.89 -11.52
C GLY A 142 2.43 5.40 -10.41
N CYS A 143 3.04 4.86 -9.36
CA CYS A 143 2.34 4.54 -8.13
C CYS A 143 3.26 4.61 -6.91
N ALA A 144 2.66 4.65 -5.73
CA ALA A 144 3.37 4.62 -4.45
C ALA A 144 3.75 3.20 -3.98
N GLU A 145 3.54 2.17 -4.80
CA GLU A 145 3.81 0.76 -4.45
C GLU A 145 3.22 0.33 -3.08
N SER A 146 2.04 0.86 -2.74
CA SER A 146 1.39 0.64 -1.44
C SER A 146 2.23 1.05 -0.21
N MET A 147 3.27 1.88 -0.40
CA MET A 147 4.09 2.44 0.67
C MET A 147 3.44 3.65 1.37
N GLY A 148 2.28 4.09 0.87
CA GLY A 148 1.52 5.22 1.42
C GLY A 148 1.66 6.49 0.57
N GLU A 149 0.74 7.42 0.78
CA GLU A 149 0.63 8.66 -0.02
C GLU A 149 1.60 9.78 0.38
N HIS A 150 2.35 9.58 1.45
CA HIS A 150 3.41 10.49 1.88
C HIS A 150 4.75 10.18 1.20
N GLU A 151 4.78 9.14 0.38
CA GLU A 151 5.92 8.85 -0.48
C GLU A 151 6.08 9.97 -1.50
N ASP A 152 7.26 10.57 -1.49
CA ASP A 152 7.58 11.60 -2.45
C ASP A 152 7.70 11.01 -3.86
N SER A 153 6.75 11.37 -4.71
CA SER A 153 6.71 10.95 -6.11
C SER A 153 7.90 11.49 -6.92
N ARG A 154 8.50 12.62 -6.53
CA ARG A 154 9.61 13.30 -7.21
C ARG A 154 9.37 13.58 -8.70
N VAL A 155 8.11 13.78 -9.06
CA VAL A 155 7.64 13.95 -10.45
C VAL A 155 7.78 15.37 -10.96
N GLU A 156 8.05 16.34 -10.09
CA GLU A 156 8.22 17.74 -10.43
C GLU A 156 9.33 17.97 -11.45
N THR A 157 10.39 17.16 -11.41
CA THR A 157 11.48 17.23 -12.39
C THR A 157 10.98 16.82 -13.79
N MET A 158 10.10 15.82 -13.87
CA MET A 158 9.50 15.40 -15.15
C MET A 158 8.41 16.36 -15.62
N LEU A 159 7.65 16.95 -14.70
CA LEU A 159 6.58 17.90 -14.99
C LEU A 159 7.10 19.31 -15.29
N GLY A 160 8.33 19.65 -14.88
CA GLY A 160 8.87 21.01 -14.93
C GLY A 160 8.22 21.98 -13.93
N ARG A 161 7.33 21.48 -13.06
CA ARG A 161 6.59 22.23 -12.04
C ARG A 161 6.12 21.29 -10.93
N PRO A 162 5.84 21.80 -9.72
CA PRO A 162 5.15 21.01 -8.70
C PRO A 162 3.80 20.48 -9.22
N PRO A 163 3.45 19.22 -8.96
CA PRO A 163 2.16 18.66 -9.35
C PRO A 163 1.02 19.34 -8.57
N ASN A 164 -0.03 19.75 -9.28
CA ASN A 164 -1.29 20.25 -8.73
C ASN A 164 -2.26 19.10 -8.43
N TRP A 165 -1.90 18.29 -7.42
CA TRP A 165 -2.61 17.06 -7.09
C TRP A 165 -4.11 17.26 -6.79
N LEU A 166 -4.93 16.40 -7.37
CA LEU A 166 -6.30 16.12 -6.95
C LEU A 166 -6.39 14.64 -6.57
N LYS A 167 -6.73 14.36 -5.32
CA LYS A 167 -6.89 13.02 -4.80
C LYS A 167 -8.32 12.53 -4.99
N LEU A 168 -8.47 11.42 -5.71
CA LEU A 168 -9.74 10.73 -5.89
C LEU A 168 -9.88 9.61 -4.87
N THR A 169 -10.91 9.68 -4.02
CA THR A 169 -11.14 8.71 -2.94
C THR A 169 -12.63 8.64 -2.57
N HIS A 170 -12.97 7.91 -1.51
CA HIS A 170 -14.34 7.85 -1.00
C HIS A 170 -14.73 9.09 -0.20
N GLU A 171 -16.02 9.28 -0.02
CA GLU A 171 -16.61 10.17 1.00
C GLU A 171 -16.09 9.76 2.38
N GLY A 172 -15.52 10.72 3.13
CA GLY A 172 -14.80 10.45 4.38
C GLY A 172 -13.36 9.95 4.19
N GLY A 173 -12.90 9.86 2.94
CA GLY A 173 -11.50 9.60 2.63
C GLY A 173 -10.60 10.71 3.17
N TYR A 174 -9.63 10.31 3.96
CA TYR A 174 -8.72 11.21 4.66
C TYR A 174 -7.39 11.38 3.90
N ASP A 175 -6.79 12.57 3.98
CA ASP A 175 -5.42 12.89 3.56
C ASP A 175 -4.79 13.76 4.67
N GLU A 176 -3.62 13.38 5.17
CA GLU A 176 -2.83 14.22 6.10
C GLU A 176 -1.91 15.21 5.37
N GLY A 177 -1.83 15.11 4.05
CA GLY A 177 -0.99 15.93 3.21
C GLY A 177 -1.70 17.18 2.70
N SER A 178 -1.14 17.70 1.61
CA SER A 178 -1.55 18.96 0.98
C SER A 178 -2.44 18.75 -0.25
N MET A 179 -2.84 17.51 -0.56
CA MET A 179 -3.62 17.24 -1.76
C MET A 179 -5.07 17.67 -1.54
N GLU A 180 -5.64 18.39 -2.52
CA GLU A 180 -7.08 18.58 -2.55
C GLU A 180 -7.77 17.24 -2.74
N VAL A 181 -8.83 16.97 -1.98
CA VAL A 181 -9.55 15.69 -2.00
C VAL A 181 -10.90 15.85 -2.67
N MET A 182 -11.19 14.96 -3.62
CA MET A 182 -12.50 14.79 -4.25
C MET A 182 -13.06 13.40 -3.93
N ALA A 183 -14.24 13.38 -3.32
CA ALA A 183 -15.00 12.17 -3.11
C ALA A 183 -15.66 11.76 -4.44
N THR A 184 -15.35 10.56 -4.94
CA THR A 184 -15.92 10.03 -6.19
C THR A 184 -16.82 8.80 -5.97
N TYR A 185 -16.84 8.28 -4.75
CA TYR A 185 -17.74 7.22 -4.33
C TYR A 185 -18.00 7.33 -2.83
N ARG A 186 -19.00 6.63 -2.30
CA ARG A 186 -19.22 6.47 -0.87
C ARG A 186 -19.17 5.00 -0.47
N LEU A 187 -18.80 4.76 0.78
CA LEU A 187 -18.84 3.42 1.37
C LEU A 187 -20.25 3.15 1.89
N GLN A 188 -20.84 2.05 1.45
CA GLN A 188 -22.11 1.56 1.96
C GLN A 188 -21.83 0.34 2.83
N GLU A 189 -22.31 0.33 4.07
CA GLU A 189 -22.13 -0.81 4.97
C GLU A 189 -22.63 -2.10 4.31
N ALA A 190 -21.86 -3.19 4.44
CA ALA A 190 -22.30 -4.48 3.96
C ALA A 190 -23.52 -4.96 4.77
N PRO A 191 -24.60 -5.45 4.12
CA PRO A 191 -25.75 -6.01 4.83
C PRO A 191 -25.35 -7.18 5.75
N GLU A 192 -24.39 -7.96 5.31
CA GLU A 192 -23.80 -9.08 6.05
C GLU A 192 -22.30 -8.80 6.24
N PRO A 193 -21.90 -8.15 7.35
CA PRO A 193 -20.48 -7.92 7.64
C PRO A 193 -19.76 -9.25 7.91
N PRO A 194 -18.43 -9.31 7.69
CA PRO A 194 -17.66 -10.51 7.98
C PRO A 194 -17.73 -10.92 9.45
N ASP A 195 -17.93 -12.22 9.71
CA ASP A 195 -17.83 -12.77 11.05
C ASP A 195 -16.36 -12.92 11.46
N ILE A 196 -15.98 -12.21 12.52
CA ILE A 196 -14.62 -12.21 13.07
C ILE A 196 -14.51 -12.88 14.44
N ARG A 197 -15.55 -13.62 14.87
CA ARG A 197 -15.51 -14.37 16.13
C ARG A 197 -14.39 -15.40 16.11
N GLY A 198 -13.65 -15.49 17.22
CA GLY A 198 -12.49 -16.37 17.38
C GLY A 198 -11.20 -15.90 16.70
N LYS A 199 -11.21 -14.73 16.03
CA LYS A 199 -10.03 -14.14 15.39
C LYS A 199 -9.26 -13.28 16.39
N THR A 200 -7.93 -13.33 16.33
CA THR A 200 -7.06 -12.56 17.24
C THR A 200 -5.92 -11.81 16.52
N HIS A 201 -5.71 -12.06 15.22
CA HIS A 201 -4.70 -11.39 14.42
C HIS A 201 -5.38 -10.78 13.20
N PHE A 202 -5.31 -9.46 13.07
CA PHE A 202 -6.03 -8.74 12.03
C PHE A 202 -5.09 -8.02 11.09
N TYR A 203 -5.34 -8.10 9.78
CA TYR A 203 -4.72 -7.23 8.79
C TYR A 203 -5.75 -6.30 8.15
N TRP A 204 -5.53 -5.00 8.26
CA TRP A 204 -6.45 -3.98 7.78
C TRP A 204 -6.00 -3.42 6.44
N MET A 205 -6.84 -3.60 5.41
CA MET A 205 -6.63 -3.01 4.08
C MET A 205 -7.18 -1.57 3.97
N SER A 206 -7.93 -1.11 4.97
CA SER A 206 -8.39 0.27 5.10
C SER A 206 -8.71 0.60 6.55
N GLY A 207 -8.51 1.86 6.93
CA GLY A 207 -8.92 2.39 8.23
C GLY A 207 -10.42 2.23 8.49
N SER A 208 -11.27 2.48 7.49
CA SER A 208 -12.72 2.33 7.62
C SER A 208 -13.12 0.90 7.98
N SER A 209 -12.42 -0.12 7.47
CA SER A 209 -12.69 -1.52 7.82
C SER A 209 -12.41 -1.82 9.29
N PHE A 210 -11.32 -1.24 9.84
CA PHE A 210 -10.99 -1.35 11.26
C PHE A 210 -12.04 -0.67 12.12
N THR A 211 -12.42 0.57 11.80
CA THR A 211 -13.44 1.32 12.54
C THR A 211 -14.74 0.54 12.59
N ARG A 212 -15.20 0.00 11.46
CA ARG A 212 -16.43 -0.82 11.41
C ARG A 212 -16.34 -2.09 12.24
N ALA A 213 -15.23 -2.80 12.14
CA ALA A 213 -15.03 -4.01 12.92
C ALA A 213 -15.03 -3.71 14.43
N ARG A 214 -14.45 -2.59 14.84
CA ARG A 214 -14.44 -2.14 16.24
C ARG A 214 -15.81 -1.71 16.74
N GLU A 215 -16.63 -1.09 15.89
CA GLU A 215 -18.03 -0.75 16.20
C GLU A 215 -18.87 -2.01 16.44
N LEU A 216 -18.69 -3.05 15.61
CA LEU A 216 -19.49 -4.27 15.68
C LEU A 216 -19.00 -5.30 16.70
N TYR A 217 -17.68 -5.36 16.94
CA TYR A 217 -17.03 -6.36 17.79
C TYR A 217 -15.94 -5.73 18.68
N PRO A 218 -16.27 -4.70 19.49
CA PRO A 218 -15.29 -3.99 20.30
C PRO A 218 -14.52 -4.93 21.24
N GLU A 219 -15.18 -5.95 21.79
CA GLU A 219 -14.59 -6.93 22.70
C GLU A 219 -13.52 -7.83 22.05
N ILE A 220 -13.62 -8.06 20.74
CA ILE A 220 -12.64 -8.82 19.97
C ILE A 220 -11.50 -7.90 19.54
N ILE A 221 -11.85 -6.76 18.95
CA ILE A 221 -10.88 -5.82 18.40
C ILE A 221 -9.99 -5.26 19.50
N ASP A 222 -10.55 -4.87 20.64
CA ASP A 222 -9.79 -4.26 21.73
C ASP A 222 -8.94 -5.26 22.52
N GLN A 223 -8.94 -6.56 22.17
CA GLN A 223 -8.04 -7.57 22.76
C GLN A 223 -7.07 -8.19 21.75
N ALA A 224 -7.23 -7.87 20.46
CA ALA A 224 -6.46 -8.47 19.39
C ALA A 224 -5.15 -7.71 19.11
N VAL A 225 -4.35 -8.30 18.22
CA VAL A 225 -3.23 -7.61 17.59
C VAL A 225 -3.59 -7.26 16.14
N HIS A 226 -3.07 -6.11 15.69
CA HIS A 226 -3.44 -5.50 14.42
C HIS A 226 -2.21 -5.23 13.57
N ALA A 227 -2.40 -5.41 12.28
CA ALA A 227 -1.41 -5.20 11.26
C ALA A 227 -2.01 -4.39 10.11
N CYS A 228 -1.18 -3.62 9.43
CA CYS A 228 -1.53 -3.04 8.14
C CYS A 228 -0.27 -2.60 7.38
N GLY A 229 -0.48 -2.24 6.12
CA GLY A 229 0.52 -1.60 5.27
C GLY A 229 0.88 -0.19 5.74
N PRO A 230 2.04 0.35 5.33
CA PRO A 230 2.35 1.76 5.51
C PRO A 230 1.31 2.69 4.86
N GLY A 231 1.17 3.91 5.39
CA GLY A 231 0.25 4.94 4.91
C GLY A 231 -0.87 5.29 5.90
N ASN A 232 -1.95 5.90 5.41
CA ASN A 232 -3.00 6.47 6.26
C ASN A 232 -3.67 5.47 7.20
N THR A 233 -3.81 4.22 6.77
CA THR A 233 -4.40 3.19 7.64
C THR A 233 -3.52 2.98 8.86
N PHE A 234 -2.20 2.86 8.69
CA PHE A 234 -1.27 2.74 9.81
C PHE A 234 -1.32 3.95 10.73
N ARG A 235 -1.29 5.17 10.17
CA ARG A 235 -1.36 6.41 10.97
C ARG A 235 -2.66 6.56 11.75
N LEU A 236 -3.80 6.21 11.13
CA LEU A 236 -5.09 6.19 11.81
C LEU A 236 -5.06 5.22 12.99
N LEU A 237 -4.60 3.99 12.75
CA LEU A 237 -4.56 2.95 13.77
C LEU A 237 -3.58 3.30 14.90
N GLN A 238 -2.45 3.95 14.60
CA GLN A 238 -1.51 4.45 15.63
C GLN A 238 -2.16 5.43 16.61
N LYS A 239 -3.17 6.22 16.18
CA LYS A 239 -3.91 7.13 17.05
C LYS A 239 -4.96 6.42 17.91
N MET A 240 -5.40 5.23 17.50
CA MET A 240 -6.53 4.51 18.10
C MET A 240 -6.12 3.30 18.94
N LEU A 241 -4.93 2.76 18.71
CA LEU A 241 -4.42 1.53 19.33
C LEU A 241 -3.12 1.81 20.09
N PRO A 242 -2.86 1.06 21.17
CA PRO A 242 -1.56 1.12 21.83
C PRO A 242 -0.46 0.55 20.90
N SER A 243 0.75 1.09 21.02
CA SER A 243 1.88 0.76 20.14
C SER A 243 2.28 -0.71 20.19
N ASP A 244 1.97 -1.42 21.27
CA ASP A 244 2.27 -2.84 21.42
C ASP A 244 1.24 -3.76 20.74
N ARG A 245 0.15 -3.21 20.17
CA ARG A 245 -0.88 -3.99 19.45
C ARG A 245 -1.02 -3.62 17.98
N LEU A 246 -0.17 -2.72 17.48
CA LEU A 246 -0.13 -2.40 16.06
C LEU A 246 1.26 -2.66 15.49
N GLU A 247 1.32 -3.43 14.41
CA GLU A 247 2.57 -3.76 13.74
C GLU A 247 2.49 -3.49 12.24
N LEU A 248 3.52 -2.86 11.70
CA LEU A 248 3.60 -2.57 10.28
C LEU A 248 4.07 -3.81 9.51
N PHE A 249 3.36 -4.17 8.45
CA PHE A 249 3.85 -5.15 7.47
C PHE A 249 3.87 -4.48 6.11
N LEU A 250 4.72 -4.91 5.19
CA LEU A 250 4.82 -4.21 3.90
C LEU A 250 3.56 -4.39 3.07
N ASN A 251 2.95 -5.57 3.13
CA ASN A 251 1.66 -5.85 2.54
C ASN A 251 0.97 -7.06 3.23
N TYR A 252 -0.19 -7.46 2.70
CA TYR A 252 -0.96 -8.58 3.20
C TYR A 252 -0.22 -9.92 3.07
N GLU A 253 0.47 -10.13 1.95
CA GLU A 253 1.22 -11.36 1.69
C GLU A 253 2.39 -11.51 2.65
N ASP A 254 3.10 -10.41 2.93
CA ASP A 254 4.18 -10.34 3.91
C ASP A 254 3.66 -10.65 5.31
N TRP A 255 2.56 -10.02 5.73
CA TRP A 255 1.88 -10.34 6.99
C TRP A 255 1.51 -11.82 7.08
N CYS A 256 0.87 -12.38 6.05
CA CYS A 256 0.46 -13.78 6.05
C CYS A 256 1.65 -14.73 6.24
N ARG A 257 2.73 -14.51 5.47
CA ARG A 257 3.95 -15.31 5.54
C ARG A 257 4.57 -15.23 6.93
N VAL A 258 4.82 -14.01 7.41
CA VAL A 258 5.56 -13.79 8.65
C VAL A 258 4.75 -14.20 9.89
N THR A 259 3.45 -13.95 9.92
CA THR A 259 2.59 -14.38 11.03
C THR A 259 2.43 -15.90 11.11
N THR A 260 2.51 -16.63 9.99
CA THR A 260 2.35 -18.09 10.00
C THR A 260 3.67 -18.85 10.13
N GLU A 261 4.73 -18.40 9.47
CA GLU A 261 6.02 -19.10 9.41
C GLU A 261 7.09 -18.48 10.31
N GLY A 262 6.88 -17.27 10.83
CA GLY A 262 7.92 -16.46 11.47
C GLY A 262 8.79 -15.71 10.47
N GLU A 263 9.79 -14.98 10.98
CA GLU A 263 10.86 -14.43 10.15
C GLU A 263 11.77 -15.57 9.68
N LYS A 264 12.09 -15.58 8.37
CA LYS A 264 13.17 -16.40 7.80
C LYS A 264 14.40 -15.54 7.62
#